data_AF-A0A1V4HYH3-F1
#
_entry.id   AF-A0A1V4HYH3-F1
#
_cell.length_a   1.000
_cell.length_b   1.000
_cell.length_c   1.000
_cell.angle_alpha   90.00
_cell.angle_beta   90.00
_cell.angle_gamma   90.00
#
_symmetry.space_group_name_H-M   'P 1'
#
loop_
_entity.id
_entity.type
_entity.pdbx_description
1 polymer ?
#
loop_
_entity_poly.entity_id
_entity_poly.type
_entity_poly.pdbx_seq_one_letter_code
_entity_poly.pdbx_strand_id
1 'polypeptide(L)'
;MDAAAEFGQAAAVLRWFTDMQWLDKRIAIDCLQALAESAGVVDELGHDEVQRRVADAFAPTEMMEFDCDALLVMQWKLADPRDRWRRPGELPENRKTLPAKYRTPQSTVDAFKFIVRTGSADDLAAWLRRHPDDAPALVGLLEAA
;
A
#
# COMPACT_ATOMS: atom_id res chain seq x y z
N MET A 1 -21.65 22.47 19.32
CA MET A 1 -20.84 21.47 18.61
C MET A 1 -20.60 20.36 19.63
N ASP A 2 -20.83 19.10 19.28
CA ASP A 2 -20.87 17.99 20.24
C ASP A 2 -19.42 17.57 20.59
N ALA A 3 -19.00 17.85 21.83
CA ALA A 3 -17.63 17.59 22.29
C ALA A 3 -17.27 16.10 22.21
N ALA A 4 -18.25 15.21 22.38
CA ALA A 4 -18.07 13.76 22.24
C ALA A 4 -17.79 13.35 20.77
N ALA A 5 -18.40 14.04 19.81
CA ALA A 5 -18.17 13.80 18.39
C ALA A 5 -16.80 14.31 17.93
N GLU A 6 -16.39 15.49 18.40
CA GLU A 6 -15.06 16.06 18.14
C GLU A 6 -13.96 15.20 18.75
N PHE A 7 -14.16 14.69 19.97
CA PHE A 7 -13.25 13.75 20.61
C PHE A 7 -13.04 12.48 19.78
N GLY A 8 -14.12 11.93 19.21
CA GLY A 8 -14.05 10.78 18.31
C GLY A 8 -13.24 11.06 17.03
N GLN A 9 -13.39 12.25 16.45
CA GLN A 9 -12.60 12.66 15.28
C GLN A 9 -11.12 12.82 15.62
N ALA A 10 -10.80 13.45 16.76
CA ALA A 10 -9.43 13.58 17.24
C ALA A 10 -8.78 12.22 17.47
N ALA A 11 -9.52 11.26 18.04
CA ALA A 11 -9.05 9.90 18.23
C ALA A 11 -8.72 9.19 16.91
N ALA A 12 -9.57 9.35 15.89
CA ALA A 12 -9.33 8.78 14.57
C ALA A 12 -8.10 9.39 13.88
N VAL A 13 -7.90 10.71 13.98
CA VAL A 13 -6.74 11.41 13.42
C VAL A 13 -5.44 10.94 14.09
N LEU A 14 -5.43 10.88 15.42
CA LEU A 14 -4.23 10.48 16.16
C LEU A 14 -3.88 9.00 15.95
N ARG A 15 -4.90 8.13 15.85
CA ARG A 15 -4.71 6.75 15.40
C ARG A 15 -4.05 6.68 14.03
N TRP A 16 -4.52 7.46 13.05
CA TRP A 16 -3.93 7.46 11.70
C TRP A 16 -2.44 7.83 11.71
N PHE A 17 -2.03 8.82 12.52
CA PHE A 17 -0.62 9.17 12.69
C PHE A 17 0.20 8.06 13.35
N THR A 18 -0.39 7.32 14.30
CA THR A 18 0.24 6.14 14.90
C THR A 18 0.37 4.98 13.90
N ASP A 19 -0.64 4.73 13.07
CA ASP A 19 -0.62 3.69 12.03
C ASP A 19 0.45 4.00 10.95
N MET A 20 0.69 5.28 10.66
CA MET A 20 1.76 5.74 9.77
C MET A 20 3.15 5.77 10.44
N GLN A 21 3.25 5.40 11.72
CA GLN A 21 4.47 5.47 12.54
C GLN A 21 5.07 6.88 12.67
N TRP A 22 4.26 7.92 12.50
CA TRP A 22 4.70 9.32 12.67
C TRP A 22 4.57 9.80 14.11
N LEU A 23 3.77 9.12 14.93
CA LEU A 23 3.51 9.45 16.33
C LEU A 23 3.52 8.19 17.20
N ASP A 24 4.30 8.19 18.29
CA ASP A 24 4.30 7.10 19.27
C ASP A 24 2.90 6.96 19.90
N LYS A 25 2.42 5.72 19.99
CA LYS A 25 1.09 5.39 20.50
C LYS A 25 0.81 5.96 21.90
N ARG A 26 1.81 5.98 22.79
CA ARG A 26 1.65 6.52 24.14
C ARG A 26 1.44 8.03 24.09
N ILE A 27 2.23 8.74 23.28
CA ILE A 27 2.07 10.19 23.08
C ILE A 27 0.68 10.49 22.52
N ALA A 28 0.20 9.70 21.56
CA ALA A 28 -1.14 9.86 21.00
C ALA A 28 -2.24 9.69 22.06
N ILE A 29 -2.11 8.71 22.95
CA ILE A 29 -3.04 8.47 24.06
C ILE A 29 -2.98 9.62 25.08
N ASP A 30 -1.79 10.06 25.45
CA ASP A 30 -1.60 11.17 26.39
C ASP A 30 -2.21 12.47 25.85
N CYS A 31 -2.04 12.75 24.56
CA CYS A 31 -2.66 13.89 23.89
C CYS A 31 -4.19 13.81 23.92
N LEU A 32 -4.78 12.62 23.73
CA LEU A 32 -6.24 12.45 23.81
C LEU A 32 -6.77 12.65 25.21
N GLN A 33 -6.05 12.16 26.22
CA GLN A 33 -6.46 12.35 27.61
C GLN A 33 -6.44 13.82 27.99
N ALA A 34 -5.36 14.54 27.64
CA ALA A 34 -5.27 15.98 27.86
C ALA A 34 -6.36 16.76 27.08
N LEU A 35 -6.69 16.32 25.86
CA LEU A 35 -7.79 16.91 25.08
C LEU A 35 -9.15 16.65 25.75
N ALA A 36 -9.40 15.45 26.24
CA ALA A 36 -10.66 15.10 26.90
C ALA A 36 -10.91 15.93 28.16
N GLU A 37 -9.85 16.17 28.95
CA GLU A 37 -9.89 17.02 30.14
C GLU A 37 -10.12 18.49 29.77
N SER A 38 -9.32 19.02 28.85
CA SER A 38 -9.39 20.45 28.49
C SER A 38 -10.67 20.84 27.73
N ALA A 39 -11.28 19.89 27.01
CA ALA A 39 -12.54 20.09 26.31
C ALA A 39 -13.78 19.78 27.15
N GLY A 40 -13.63 19.35 28.41
CA GLY A 40 -14.75 19.00 29.30
C GLY A 40 -15.46 17.68 28.93
N VAL A 41 -14.89 16.89 28.02
CA VAL A 41 -15.46 15.60 27.58
C VAL A 41 -15.53 14.60 28.74
N VAL A 42 -14.56 14.69 29.66
CA VAL A 42 -14.56 13.89 30.91
C VAL A 42 -15.75 14.25 31.79
N ASP A 43 -16.11 15.53 31.89
CA ASP A 43 -17.25 15.98 32.69
C ASP A 43 -18.59 15.54 32.08
N GLU A 44 -18.65 15.47 30.74
CA GLU A 44 -19.86 15.06 30.01
C GLU A 44 -20.08 13.54 29.97
N LEU A 45 -19.02 12.76 29.72
CA LEU A 45 -19.11 11.31 29.48
C LEU A 45 -18.65 10.47 30.67
N GLY A 46 -17.86 11.04 31.57
CA GLY A 46 -17.15 10.33 32.62
C GLY A 46 -15.83 9.71 32.14
N HIS A 47 -14.90 9.52 33.08
CA HIS A 47 -13.58 8.96 32.81
C HIS A 47 -13.65 7.56 32.17
N ASP A 48 -14.52 6.68 32.65
CA ASP A 48 -14.59 5.29 32.15
C ASP A 48 -14.98 5.24 30.68
N GLU A 49 -15.92 6.09 30.25
CA GLU A 49 -16.36 6.15 28.87
C GLU A 49 -15.27 6.76 27.96
N VAL A 50 -14.54 7.78 28.45
CA VAL A 50 -13.37 8.33 27.73
C VAL A 50 -12.31 7.24 27.56
N GLN A 51 -11.96 6.51 28.61
CA GLN A 51 -10.97 5.43 28.55
C GLN A 51 -11.44 4.30 27.61
N ARG A 52 -12.72 3.93 27.64
CA ARG A 52 -13.29 2.94 26.71
C ARG A 52 -13.13 3.39 25.25
N ARG A 53 -13.45 4.65 24.94
CA ARG A 53 -13.32 5.19 23.58
C ARG A 53 -11.87 5.27 23.10
N VAL A 54 -10.94 5.63 23.99
CA VAL A 54 -9.50 5.58 23.69
C VAL A 54 -9.06 4.13 23.44
N ALA A 55 -9.46 3.19 24.30
CA ALA A 55 -9.13 1.79 24.11
C ALA A 55 -9.67 1.24 22.79
N ASP A 56 -10.91 1.57 22.42
CA ASP A 56 -11.54 1.16 21.17
C ASP A 56 -10.82 1.77 19.96
N ALA A 57 -10.46 3.06 20.02
CA ALA A 57 -9.78 3.74 18.92
C ALA A 57 -8.38 3.16 18.65
N PHE A 58 -7.69 2.70 19.70
CA PHE A 58 -6.35 2.15 19.60
C PHE A 58 -6.30 0.62 19.76
N ALA A 59 -7.46 -0.04 19.69
CA ALA A 59 -7.52 -1.48 19.63
C ALA A 59 -6.71 -1.94 18.41
N PRO A 60 -5.96 -3.05 18.52
CA PRO A 60 -5.33 -3.65 17.36
C PRO A 60 -6.42 -3.88 16.33
N THR A 61 -6.38 -3.12 15.24
CA THR A 61 -7.16 -3.50 14.08
C THR A 61 -6.53 -4.81 13.66
N GLU A 62 -7.31 -5.90 13.60
CA GLU A 62 -6.86 -7.12 12.93
C GLU A 62 -6.25 -6.65 11.62
N MET A 63 -4.92 -6.73 11.54
CA MET A 63 -4.22 -6.37 10.33
C MET A 63 -4.72 -7.37 9.32
N MET A 64 -5.71 -6.96 8.53
CA MET A 64 -6.06 -7.64 7.30
C MET A 64 -4.71 -7.81 6.60
N GLU A 65 -4.25 -9.06 6.48
CA GLU A 65 -2.98 -9.36 5.85
C GLU A 65 -3.01 -8.68 4.50
N PHE A 66 -2.30 -7.56 4.39
CA PHE A 66 -2.13 -6.91 3.11
C PHE A 66 -1.33 -7.93 2.32
N ASP A 67 -1.93 -8.44 1.26
CA ASP A 67 -1.23 -9.22 0.26
C ASP A 67 -0.19 -8.29 -0.37
N CYS A 68 0.98 -8.23 0.28
CA CYS A 68 2.12 -7.43 -0.12
C CYS A 68 2.53 -7.78 -1.56
N ASP A 69 2.28 -9.02 -1.97
CA ASP A 69 2.55 -9.51 -3.31
C ASP A 69 1.55 -8.90 -4.30
N ALA A 70 0.27 -8.80 -3.94
CA ALA A 70 -0.73 -8.10 -4.77
C ALA A 70 -0.44 -6.60 -4.93
N LEU A 71 0.00 -5.91 -3.87
CA LEU A 71 0.39 -4.49 -3.96
C LEU A 71 1.65 -4.31 -4.82
N LEU A 72 2.63 -5.21 -4.69
CA LEU A 72 3.87 -5.18 -5.47
C LEU A 72 3.61 -5.46 -6.96
N VAL A 73 2.77 -6.46 -7.26
CA VAL A 73 2.31 -6.74 -8.63
C VAL A 73 1.55 -5.56 -9.23
N MET A 74 0.73 -4.88 -8.43
CA MET A 74 0.02 -3.67 -8.87
C MET A 74 0.99 -2.52 -9.18
N GLN A 75 2.03 -2.32 -8.36
CA GLN A 75 3.07 -1.32 -8.63
C GLN A 75 3.85 -1.63 -9.91
N TRP A 76 4.17 -2.90 -10.18
CA TRP A 76 4.83 -3.28 -11.43
C TRP A 76 3.97 -3.06 -12.66
N LYS A 77 2.67 -3.38 -12.59
CA LYS A 77 1.71 -3.07 -13.66
C LYS A 77 1.59 -1.57 -13.91
N LEU A 78 1.73 -0.74 -12.88
CA LEU A 78 1.73 0.73 -12.99
C LEU A 78 3.04 1.27 -13.60
N ALA A 79 4.15 0.60 -13.32
CA ALA A 79 5.48 1.01 -13.78
C ALA A 79 5.79 0.56 -15.21
N ASP A 80 5.12 -0.48 -15.73
CA ASP A 80 5.26 -0.91 -17.13
C ASP A 80 4.61 0.11 -18.09
N PRO A 81 5.40 0.82 -18.93
CA PRO A 81 4.85 1.78 -19.90
C PRO A 81 3.85 1.15 -20.88
N ARG A 82 3.89 -0.17 -21.06
CA ARG A 82 3.00 -0.94 -21.94
C ARG A 82 1.66 -1.29 -21.31
N ASP A 83 1.48 -1.15 -20.01
CA ASP A 83 0.17 -1.38 -19.35
C ASP A 83 -0.54 -0.07 -19.01
N ARG A 84 0.13 1.08 -19.20
CA ARG A 84 -0.41 2.43 -18.96
C ARG A 84 -1.67 2.73 -19.79
N TRP A 85 -1.81 2.16 -20.99
CA TRP A 85 -2.97 2.36 -21.88
C TRP A 85 -4.21 1.52 -21.53
N ARG A 86 -4.12 0.57 -20.59
CA ARG A 86 -5.27 -0.27 -20.18
C ARG A 86 -6.19 0.41 -19.15
N ARG A 87 -5.91 1.65 -18.76
CA ARG A 87 -6.80 2.51 -17.96
C ARG A 87 -7.61 3.46 -18.87
N PRO A 88 -8.83 3.88 -18.47
CA PRO A 88 -9.83 4.34 -19.41
C PRO A 88 -9.54 5.77 -19.93
N GLY A 89 -9.52 5.90 -21.25
CA GLY A 89 -9.75 7.18 -21.96
C GLY A 89 -8.62 7.66 -22.87
N GLU A 90 -7.36 7.33 -22.59
CA GLU A 90 -6.24 7.74 -23.45
C GLU A 90 -5.96 6.66 -24.50
N LEU A 91 -6.56 6.84 -25.69
CA LEU A 91 -6.01 6.21 -26.89
C LEU A 91 -4.54 6.62 -27.01
N PRO A 92 -3.61 5.69 -27.32
CA PRO A 92 -2.21 6.05 -27.43
C PRO A 92 -2.08 7.10 -28.54
N GLU A 93 -1.81 8.35 -28.14
CA GLU A 93 -1.36 9.37 -29.06
C GLU A 93 -0.02 8.88 -29.59
N ASN A 94 -0.11 8.36 -30.81
CA ASN A 94 0.98 8.14 -31.72
C ASN A 94 1.78 6.87 -31.39
N ARG A 95 1.73 5.91 -32.33
CA ARG A 95 2.84 4.97 -32.61
C ARG A 95 4.10 5.77 -33.03
N LYS A 96 4.66 6.57 -32.13
CA LYS A 96 5.90 7.30 -32.38
C LYS A 96 7.06 6.45 -31.89
N THR A 97 7.68 5.81 -32.88
CA THR A 97 9.06 5.30 -32.90
C THR A 97 9.46 4.39 -31.73
N LEU A 98 9.49 3.09 -32.01
CA LEU A 98 10.27 2.14 -31.21
C LEU A 98 11.69 2.69 -31.05
N PRO A 99 12.22 2.86 -29.82
CA PRO A 99 13.62 3.16 -29.63
C PRO A 99 14.45 2.05 -30.30
N ALA A 100 15.48 2.46 -31.06
CA ALA A 100 16.41 1.53 -31.68
C ALA A 100 17.09 0.72 -30.56
N LYS A 101 16.79 -0.59 -30.51
CA LYS A 101 17.02 -1.57 -29.44
C LYS A 101 15.93 -1.57 -28.35
N TYR A 102 15.03 -2.53 -28.49
CA TYR A 102 14.11 -2.96 -27.44
C TYR A 102 14.90 -3.31 -26.17
N ARG A 103 14.52 -2.72 -25.04
CA ARG A 103 15.07 -3.04 -23.71
C ARG A 103 13.91 -3.41 -22.81
N THR A 104 13.97 -4.59 -22.20
CA THR A 104 12.99 -5.02 -21.21
C THR A 104 12.91 -4.00 -20.08
N PRO A 105 11.72 -3.49 -19.74
CA PRO A 105 11.54 -2.57 -18.64
C PRO A 105 12.06 -3.15 -17.32
N GLN A 106 12.67 -2.32 -16.48
CA GLN A 106 13.20 -2.77 -15.18
C GLN A 106 12.09 -3.36 -14.30
N SER A 107 10.88 -2.81 -14.37
CA SER A 107 9.69 -3.36 -13.68
C SER A 107 9.36 -4.80 -14.10
N THR A 108 9.54 -5.13 -15.39
CA THR A 108 9.35 -6.49 -15.90
C THR A 108 10.45 -7.43 -15.41
N VAL A 109 11.69 -6.95 -15.32
CA VAL A 109 12.81 -7.70 -14.74
C VAL A 109 12.57 -7.98 -13.24
N ASP A 110 12.12 -6.98 -12.49
CA ASP A 110 11.89 -7.10 -11.05
C ASP A 110 10.71 -8.04 -10.77
N ALA A 111 9.62 -7.93 -11.55
CA ALA A 111 8.49 -8.85 -11.49
C ALA A 111 8.90 -10.30 -11.81
N PHE A 112 9.74 -10.48 -12.83
CA PHE A 112 10.25 -11.79 -13.20
C PHE A 112 11.12 -12.41 -12.09
N LYS A 113 12.03 -11.64 -11.49
CA LYS A 113 12.86 -12.11 -10.37
C LYS A 113 12.03 -12.52 -9.16
N PHE A 114 10.93 -11.84 -8.91
CA PHE A 114 10.01 -12.19 -7.84
C PHE A 114 9.31 -13.54 -8.11
N ILE A 115 8.78 -13.75 -9.31
CA ILE A 115 8.16 -15.03 -9.70
C ILE A 115 9.17 -16.20 -9.64
N VAL A 116 10.44 -15.95 -10.03
CA VAL A 116 11.50 -16.95 -9.90
C VAL A 116 11.75 -17.30 -8.42
N ARG A 117 11.72 -16.31 -7.52
CA ARG A 117 11.91 -16.53 -6.07
C ARG A 117 10.75 -17.25 -5.40
N THR A 118 9.52 -17.10 -5.89
CA THR A 118 8.35 -17.83 -5.36
C THR A 118 8.31 -19.29 -5.82
N GLY A 119 9.17 -19.68 -6.79
CA GLY A 119 9.41 -21.08 -7.15
C GLY A 119 8.32 -21.72 -8.02
N SER A 120 7.36 -20.95 -8.52
CA SER A 120 6.28 -21.48 -9.36
C SER A 120 6.72 -21.58 -10.83
N ALA A 121 7.10 -22.78 -11.25
CA ALA A 121 7.50 -23.06 -12.63
C ALA A 121 6.36 -22.82 -13.64
N ASP A 122 5.12 -23.07 -13.24
CA ASP A 122 3.93 -22.85 -14.09
C ASP A 122 3.66 -21.35 -14.30
N ASP A 123 3.83 -20.54 -13.26
CA ASP A 123 3.68 -19.08 -13.36
C ASP A 123 4.79 -18.46 -14.19
N LEU A 124 6.01 -18.98 -14.08
CA LEU A 124 7.15 -18.58 -14.90
C LEU A 124 6.91 -18.89 -16.39
N ALA A 125 6.44 -20.10 -16.70
CA ALA A 125 6.12 -20.50 -18.07
C ALA A 125 4.91 -19.73 -18.63
N ALA A 126 3.92 -19.40 -17.81
CA ALA A 126 2.81 -18.53 -18.19
C ALA A 126 3.27 -17.08 -18.44
N TRP A 127 4.21 -16.57 -17.64
CA TRP A 127 4.77 -15.22 -17.80
C TRP A 127 5.57 -15.09 -19.08
N LEU A 128 6.49 -16.02 -19.36
CA LEU A 128 7.29 -16.01 -20.60
C LEU A 128 6.43 -16.13 -21.87
N ARG A 129 5.33 -16.91 -21.82
CA ARG A 129 4.35 -16.98 -22.92
C ARG A 129 3.60 -15.68 -23.15
N ARG A 130 3.32 -14.92 -22.08
CA ARG A 130 2.61 -13.64 -22.13
C ARG A 130 3.51 -12.47 -22.55
N HIS A 131 4.82 -12.63 -22.39
CA HIS A 131 5.84 -11.61 -22.68
C HIS A 131 6.94 -12.13 -23.64
N PRO A 132 6.59 -12.53 -24.88
CA PRO A 132 7.54 -13.15 -25.81
C PRO A 132 8.70 -12.24 -26.22
N ASP A 133 8.50 -10.92 -26.25
CA ASP A 133 9.54 -9.94 -26.60
C ASP A 133 10.58 -9.78 -25.48
N ASP A 134 10.20 -10.06 -24.23
CA ASP A 134 11.09 -10.01 -23.06
C ASP A 134 11.78 -11.35 -22.78
N ALA A 135 11.25 -12.45 -23.32
CA ALA A 135 11.73 -13.79 -23.04
C ALA A 135 13.25 -13.96 -23.25
N PRO A 136 13.89 -13.44 -24.32
CA PRO A 136 15.33 -13.59 -24.50
C PRO A 136 16.16 -12.89 -23.40
N ALA A 137 15.72 -11.70 -22.94
CA ALA A 137 16.41 -10.96 -21.89
C ALA A 137 16.18 -11.58 -20.50
N LEU A 138 14.98 -12.12 -20.26
CA LEU A 138 14.61 -12.77 -19.01
C LEU A 138 15.24 -14.16 -18.86
N VAL A 139 15.35 -14.93 -19.95
CA VAL A 139 16.09 -16.20 -19.97
C VAL A 139 17.58 -15.98 -19.70
N GLY A 140 18.19 -14.94 -20.30
CA GLY A 140 19.58 -14.58 -20.00
C GLY A 140 19.81 -14.20 -18.52
N LEU A 141 18.79 -13.72 -17.80
CA LEU A 141 18.87 -13.47 -16.36
C LEU A 141 18.78 -14.75 -15.51
N LEU A 142 18.12 -15.80 -16.01
CA LEU A 142 18.11 -17.13 -15.37
C LEU A 142 19.45 -17.85 -15.56
N GLU A 143 20.06 -17.72 -16.74
CA GLU A 143 21.34 -18.36 -17.07
C GLU A 143 22.54 -17.69 -16.37
N ALA A 144 22.38 -16.44 -15.93
CA ALA A 144 23.40 -15.66 -15.23
C ALA A 144 23.27 -15.69 -13.69
N ALA A 145 22.28 -16.38 -13.14
CA ALA A 145 22.03 -16.55 -11.71
C ALA A 145 22.62 -17.87 -11.19
#